data_AF-A0A8W8KI14-F1
#
_entry.id   AF-A0A8W8KI14-F1
#
_cell.length_a   1.000
_cell.length_b   1.000
_cell.length_c   1.000
_cell.angle_alpha   90.00
_cell.angle_beta   90.00
_cell.angle_gamma   90.00
#
_symmetry.space_group_name_H-M   'P 1'
#
loop_
_entity.id
_entity.type
_entity.pdbx_description
1 polymer ?
#
loop_
_entity_poly.entity_id
_entity_poly.type
_entity_poly.pdbx_seq_one_letter_code
_entity_poly.pdbx_strand_id
1 'polypeptide(L)'
;MDKNTLASLRTLGQPPQGVKNVMEAFLLLIYQPEVMRDWGNCMQKLKTPADVLIKVEQFDPQNCIEATAQKADGLIAGETEESIAKKSFEAAIIYKWTRSMVDKVKSGDGLKA
;
A
#
# COMPACT_ATOMS: atom_id res chain seq x y z
N MET A 1 6.95 9.42 -2.68
CA MET A 1 5.50 9.36 -2.98
C MET A 1 4.95 10.76 -2.76
N ASP A 2 4.14 11.28 -3.68
CA ASP A 2 3.58 12.63 -3.58
C ASP A 2 2.08 12.66 -3.90
N LYS A 3 1.46 13.84 -3.80
CA LYS A 3 0.03 14.03 -4.08
C LYS A 3 -0.34 13.64 -5.52
N ASN A 4 0.56 13.89 -6.48
CA ASN A 4 0.33 13.59 -7.89
C ASN A 4 0.31 12.09 -8.15
N THR A 5 1.21 11.33 -7.50
CA THR A 5 1.25 9.86 -7.53
C THR A 5 -0.10 9.27 -7.15
N LEU A 6 -0.68 9.74 -6.03
CA LEU A 6 -1.99 9.28 -5.54
C LEU A 6 -3.13 9.74 -6.45
N ALA A 7 -3.06 10.95 -6.99
CA ALA A 7 -4.05 11.48 -7.91
C ALA A 7 -4.11 10.68 -9.22
N SER A 8 -2.97 10.34 -9.82
CA SER A 8 -2.88 9.49 -11.02
C SER A 8 -3.49 8.12 -10.78
N LEU A 9 -3.23 7.49 -9.64
CA LEU A 9 -3.77 6.16 -9.34
C LEU A 9 -5.28 6.17 -9.16
N ARG A 10 -5.85 7.27 -8.66
CA ARG A 10 -7.30 7.44 -8.50
C ARG A 10 -8.04 7.57 -9.83
N THR A 11 -7.39 8.08 -10.89
CA THR A 11 -8.05 8.22 -12.20
C THR A 11 -8.18 6.88 -12.93
N LEU A 12 -7.53 5.82 -12.44
CA LEU A 12 -7.67 4.47 -12.96
C LEU A 12 -9.05 3.90 -12.55
N GLY A 13 -10.02 3.99 -13.45
CA GLY A 13 -11.36 3.43 -13.22
C GLY A 13 -11.34 1.92 -12.99
N GLN A 14 -10.54 1.18 -13.77
CA GLN A 14 -10.39 -0.27 -13.66
C GLN A 14 -8.91 -0.68 -13.83
N PRO A 15 -8.09 -0.56 -12.78
CA PRO A 15 -6.67 -0.87 -12.87
C PRO A 15 -6.39 -2.36 -13.05
N PRO A 16 -5.22 -2.73 -13.60
CA PRO A 16 -4.73 -4.10 -13.62
C PRO A 16 -4.66 -4.71 -12.22
N GLN A 17 -4.77 -6.04 -12.11
CA GLN A 17 -4.82 -6.72 -10.81
C GLN A 17 -3.58 -6.44 -9.93
N GLY A 18 -2.38 -6.41 -10.52
CA GLY A 18 -1.16 -6.08 -9.78
C GLY A 18 -1.21 -4.68 -9.15
N VAL A 19 -1.77 -3.69 -9.85
CA VAL A 19 -1.94 -2.33 -9.31
C VAL A 19 -2.96 -2.33 -8.17
N LYS A 20 -4.06 -3.08 -8.30
CA LYS A 20 -5.04 -3.24 -7.21
C LYS A 20 -4.40 -3.83 -5.95
N ASN A 21 -3.65 -4.92 -6.11
CA ASN A 21 -2.99 -5.59 -5.00
C ASN A 21 -1.99 -4.68 -4.29
N VAL A 22 -1.20 -3.91 -5.04
CA VAL A 22 -0.24 -2.94 -4.47
C VAL A 22 -0.96 -1.88 -3.66
N MET A 23 -2.06 -1.34 -4.17
CA MET A 23 -2.83 -0.31 -3.49
C MET A 23 -3.56 -0.84 -2.26
N GLU A 24 -4.10 -2.06 -2.33
CA GLU A 24 -4.71 -2.73 -1.18
C GLU A 24 -3.66 -2.96 -0.08
N ALA A 25 -2.50 -3.52 -0.43
CA ALA A 25 -1.41 -3.76 0.52
C ALA A 25 -0.93 -2.45 1.18
N PHE A 26 -0.76 -1.40 0.38
CA PHE A 26 -0.38 -0.08 0.85
C PHE A 26 -1.39 0.49 1.87
N LEU A 27 -2.67 0.49 1.51
CA LEU A 27 -3.72 1.07 2.35
C LEU A 27 -3.97 0.24 3.62
N LEU A 28 -3.82 -1.08 3.55
CA LEU A 28 -3.89 -1.95 4.73
C LEU A 28 -2.84 -1.56 5.78
N LEU A 29 -1.61 -1.25 5.37
CA LEU A 29 -0.55 -0.84 6.30
C LEU A 29 -0.88 0.47 7.00
N ILE A 30 -1.28 1.50 6.25
CA ILE A 30 -1.42 2.86 6.81
C ILE A 30 -2.79 3.11 7.48
N TYR A 31 -3.81 2.32 7.18
CA TYR A 31 -5.14 2.40 7.79
C TYR A 31 -5.44 1.26 8.77
N GLN A 32 -4.44 0.46 9.16
CA GLN A 32 -4.65 -0.62 10.13
C GLN A 32 -5.39 -0.13 11.39
N PRO A 33 -6.34 -0.91 11.94
CA PRO A 33 -6.73 -2.27 11.54
C PRO A 33 -7.83 -2.35 10.47
N GLU A 34 -8.10 -1.28 9.71
CA GLU A 34 -9.16 -1.29 8.70
C GLU A 34 -8.92 -2.35 7.61
N VAL A 35 -9.99 -3.03 7.19
CA VAL A 35 -9.94 -4.01 6.10
C VAL A 35 -10.25 -3.32 4.78
N MET A 36 -9.27 -3.31 3.88
CA MET A 36 -9.51 -3.03 2.47
C MET A 36 -10.08 -4.30 1.83
N ARG A 37 -11.32 -4.25 1.30
CA ARG A 37 -12.00 -5.42 0.71
C ARG A 37 -11.96 -5.40 -0.81
N ASP A 38 -11.95 -4.21 -1.40
CA ASP A 38 -11.98 -4.04 -2.84
C ASP A 38 -11.35 -2.70 -3.29
N TRP A 39 -11.24 -2.56 -4.62
CA TRP A 39 -10.77 -1.33 -5.26
C TRP A 39 -11.66 -0.12 -4.96
N GLY A 40 -12.96 -0.33 -4.73
CA GLY A 40 -13.89 0.72 -4.35
C GLY A 40 -13.52 1.36 -3.02
N ASN A 41 -13.17 0.56 -2.01
CA ASN A 41 -12.65 1.06 -0.72
C ASN A 41 -11.34 1.82 -0.91
N CYS A 42 -10.45 1.31 -1.76
CA CYS A 42 -9.19 1.98 -2.07
C CYS A 42 -9.45 3.38 -2.67
N MET A 43 -10.35 3.47 -3.64
CA MET A 43 -10.74 4.75 -4.25
C MET A 43 -11.36 5.73 -3.25
N GLN A 44 -12.15 5.27 -2.27
CA GLN A 44 -12.69 6.17 -1.24
C GLN A 44 -11.57 6.80 -0.41
N LYS A 45 -10.56 6.03 0.00
CA LYS A 45 -9.40 6.56 0.73
C LYS A 45 -8.59 7.53 -0.11
N LEU A 46 -8.43 7.26 -1.40
CA LEU A 46 -7.69 8.14 -2.32
C LEU A 46 -8.40 9.46 -2.64
N LYS A 47 -9.68 9.65 -2.24
CA LYS A 47 -10.36 10.96 -2.38
C LYS A 47 -9.73 12.03 -1.51
N THR A 48 -9.05 11.66 -0.42
CA THR A 48 -8.35 12.58 0.47
C THR A 48 -6.85 12.28 0.46
N PRO A 49 -6.13 12.63 -0.62
CA PRO A 49 -4.70 12.30 -0.76
C PRO A 49 -3.83 12.95 0.32
N ALA A 50 -4.27 14.07 0.92
CA ALA A 50 -3.57 14.67 2.05
C ALA A 50 -3.58 13.75 3.28
N ASP A 51 -4.72 13.12 3.61
CA ASP A 51 -4.85 12.20 4.74
C ASP A 51 -3.98 10.97 4.54
N VAL A 52 -3.96 10.44 3.31
CA VAL A 52 -3.09 9.30 2.94
C VAL A 52 -1.62 9.65 3.19
N LEU A 53 -1.16 10.83 2.76
CA LEU A 53 0.23 11.24 2.97
C LEU A 53 0.57 11.45 4.44
N ILE A 54 -0.33 12.06 5.22
CA ILE A 54 -0.17 12.19 6.67
C ILE A 54 -0.01 10.80 7.32
N LYS A 55 -0.83 9.83 6.90
CA LYS A 55 -0.75 8.46 7.40
C LYS A 55 0.54 7.74 6.98
N VAL A 56 1.05 8.01 5.79
CA VAL A 56 2.37 7.52 5.34
C VAL A 56 3.51 8.09 6.20
N GLU A 57 3.46 9.40 6.49
CA GLU A 57 4.46 10.07 7.33
C GLU A 57 4.41 9.58 8.79
N GLN A 58 3.22 9.26 9.29
CA GLN A 58 2.99 8.75 10.65
C GLN A 58 3.20 7.24 10.77
N PHE A 59 3.38 6.52 9.66
CA PHE A 59 3.51 5.07 9.70
C PHE A 59 4.82 4.68 10.41
N ASP A 60 4.67 3.91 11.48
CA ASP A 60 5.78 3.36 12.23
C ASP A 60 5.77 1.81 12.12
N PRO A 61 6.79 1.21 11.49
CA PRO A 61 6.91 -0.25 11.38
C PRO A 61 6.90 -0.97 12.73
N GLN A 62 7.41 -0.35 13.81
CA GLN A 62 7.45 -0.99 15.13
C GLN A 62 6.05 -1.13 15.76
N ASN A 63 5.15 -0.22 15.40
CA ASN A 63 3.76 -0.21 15.86
C ASN A 63 2.81 -0.90 14.89
N CYS A 64 3.31 -1.45 13.79
CA CYS A 64 2.50 -2.17 12.82
C CYS A 64 2.22 -3.60 13.30
N ILE A 65 0.94 -4.00 13.22
CA ILE A 65 0.51 -5.37 13.50
C ILE A 65 1.15 -6.32 12.49
N GLU A 66 1.83 -7.36 12.97
CA GLU A 66 2.53 -8.32 12.11
C GLU A 66 1.59 -9.00 11.09
N ALA A 67 0.39 -9.39 11.52
CA ALA A 67 -0.62 -10.00 10.65
C ALA A 67 -1.02 -9.09 9.47
N THR A 68 -1.06 -7.76 9.68
CA THR A 68 -1.31 -6.80 8.61
C THR A 68 -0.18 -6.79 7.60
N ALA A 69 1.08 -6.80 8.08
CA ALA A 69 2.25 -6.85 7.20
C ALA A 69 2.34 -8.18 6.43
N GLN A 70 2.01 -9.30 7.05
CA GLN A 70 1.93 -10.60 6.40
C GLN A 70 0.85 -10.61 5.29
N LYS A 71 -0.33 -10.04 5.56
CA LYS A 71 -1.38 -9.89 4.55
C LYS A 71 -0.95 -8.98 3.39
N ALA A 72 -0.34 -7.83 3.70
CA ALA A 72 0.18 -6.91 2.70
C ALA A 72 1.25 -7.58 1.82
N ASP A 73 2.14 -8.37 2.42
CA ASP A 73 3.15 -9.14 1.68
C ASP A 73 2.52 -10.18 0.75
N GLY A 74 1.53 -10.92 1.25
CA GLY A 74 0.81 -11.93 0.44
C GLY A 74 0.15 -11.35 -0.81
N LEU A 75 -0.36 -10.12 -0.74
CA LEU A 75 -0.95 -9.42 -1.89
C LEU A 75 0.09 -9.09 -2.97
N ILE A 76 1.31 -8.75 -2.58
CA ILE A 76 2.38 -8.29 -3.50
C ILE A 76 3.44 -9.35 -3.79
N ALA A 77 3.37 -10.54 -3.18
CA ALA A 77 4.40 -11.58 -3.27
C ALA A 77 4.68 -12.06 -4.71
N GLY A 78 3.68 -12.01 -5.60
CA GLY A 78 3.82 -12.38 -7.01
C GLY A 78 4.28 -11.25 -7.93
N GLU A 79 4.57 -10.06 -7.39
CA GLU A 79 4.91 -8.86 -8.15
C GLU A 79 6.31 -8.37 -7.80
N THR A 80 6.99 -7.77 -8.78
CA THR A 80 8.26 -7.05 -8.62
C THR A 80 8.05 -5.56 -8.92
N GLU A 81 8.97 -4.70 -8.47
CA GLU A 81 8.92 -3.28 -8.84
C GLU A 81 8.86 -3.11 -10.36
N GLU A 82 9.65 -3.89 -11.10
CA GLU A 82 9.69 -3.89 -12.56
C GLU A 82 8.37 -4.39 -13.20
N SER A 83 7.74 -5.44 -12.66
CA SER A 83 6.47 -5.95 -13.18
C SER A 83 5.34 -4.95 -13.00
N ILE A 84 5.36 -4.19 -11.90
CA ILE A 84 4.39 -3.13 -11.62
C ILE A 84 4.70 -1.89 -12.45
N ALA A 85 5.96 -1.49 -12.62
CA ALA A 85 6.33 -0.32 -13.41
C ALA A 85 5.88 -0.43 -14.87
N LYS A 86 5.85 -1.65 -15.44
CA LYS A 86 5.27 -1.92 -16.76
C LYS A 86 3.75 -1.67 -16.84
N LYS A 87 3.05 -1.69 -15.70
CA LYS A 87 1.59 -1.49 -15.59
C LYS A 87 1.24 -0.06 -15.17
N SER A 88 1.97 0.50 -14.22
CA SER A 88 1.84 1.89 -13.76
C SER A 88 3.12 2.30 -13.01
N PHE A 89 3.71 3.40 -13.44
CA PHE A 89 4.90 3.98 -12.79
C PHE A 89 4.58 4.42 -11.36
N GLU A 90 3.43 5.07 -11.16
CA GLU A 90 2.97 5.52 -9.85
C GLU A 90 2.76 4.33 -8.91
N ALA A 91 2.16 3.24 -9.40
CA ALA A 91 2.00 2.02 -8.60
C ALA A 91 3.35 1.42 -8.20
N ALA A 92 4.40 1.55 -9.02
CA ALA A 92 5.73 1.07 -8.67
C ALA A 92 6.35 1.89 -7.52
N ILE A 93 6.13 3.20 -7.49
CA ILE A 93 6.52 4.06 -6.36
C ILE A 93 5.82 3.59 -5.07
N ILE A 94 4.52 3.27 -5.15
CA ILE A 94 3.77 2.74 -4.01
C ILE A 94 4.31 1.37 -3.60
N TYR A 95 4.52 0.46 -4.55
CA TYR A 95 5.06 -0.89 -4.32
C TYR A 95 6.38 -0.83 -3.53
N LYS A 96 7.31 0.02 -3.96
CA LYS A 96 8.63 0.15 -3.32
C LYS A 96 8.52 0.58 -1.87
N TRP A 97 7.64 1.54 -1.57
CA TRP A 97 7.36 1.96 -0.20
C TRP A 97 6.74 0.82 0.61
N THR A 98 5.69 0.18 0.08
CA THR A 98 4.97 -0.91 0.74
C THR A 98 5.90 -2.07 1.08
N ARG A 99 6.74 -2.50 0.12
CA ARG A 99 7.69 -3.59 0.33
C ARG A 99 8.72 -3.23 1.40
N SER A 100 9.28 -2.03 1.35
CA SER A 100 10.22 -1.56 2.37
C SER A 100 9.59 -1.54 3.77
N MET A 101 8.32 -1.14 3.90
CA MET A 101 7.64 -1.17 5.20
C MET A 101 7.40 -2.59 5.67
N VAL A 102 6.90 -3.49 4.82
CA VAL A 102 6.74 -4.92 5.14
C VAL A 102 8.04 -5.53 5.64
N ASP A 103 9.14 -5.30 4.94
CA ASP A 103 10.46 -5.84 5.30
C ASP A 103 10.93 -5.29 6.67
N LYS A 104 10.65 -4.01 6.96
CA LYS A 104 10.95 -3.41 8.27
C LYS A 104 10.12 -4.01 9.41
N VAL A 105 8.82 -4.23 9.19
CA VAL A 105 7.95 -4.86 10.21
C VAL A 105 8.43 -6.27 10.53
N LYS A 106 8.79 -7.04 9.49
CA LYS A 106 9.28 -8.42 9.64
C LYS A 106 10.65 -8.52 10.28
N SER A 107 11.55 -7.56 10.03
CA SER A 107 12.90 -7.55 10.59
C SER A 107 12.99 -6.91 11.98
N GLY A 108 12.01 -6.09 12.34
CA GLY A 108 12.02 -5.29 13.57
C GLY A 108 11.22 -5.84 14.75
N ASP A 109 10.84 -7.13 14.74
CA ASP A 109 9.91 -7.70 15.74
C ASP A 109 8.63 -6.85 15.89
N GLY A 110 7.90 -6.63 14.78
CA GLY A 110 6.64 -5.87 14.76
C GLY A 110 5.65 -6.30 15.86
N LEU A 111 4.64 -5.46 16.12
CA LEU A 111 3.75 -5.65 17.26
C LEU A 111 3.05 -7.01 17.17
N LYS A 112 3.43 -7.93 18.07
CA LYS A 112 2.84 -9.26 18.18
C LYS A 112 1.40 -9.08 18.63
N ALA A 113 0.46 -9.46 17.77
CA ALA A 113 -0.97 -9.46 18.07
C ALA A 113 -1.32 -10.54 19.10
#